data_AF-A0A7X6VS88-F1
#
_entry.id   AF-A0A7X6VS88-F1
#
_cell.length_a   1.000
_cell.length_b   1.000
_cell.length_c   1.000
_cell.angle_alpha   90.00
_cell.angle_beta   90.00
_cell.angle_gamma   90.00
#
_symmetry.space_group_name_H-M   'P 1'
#
loop_
_entity.id
_entity.type
_entity.pdbx_description
1 polymer ?
#
loop_
_entity_poly.entity_id
_entity_poly.type
_entity_poly.pdbx_seq_one_letter_code
_entity_poly.pdbx_strand_id
1 'polypeptide(L)'
;VCYMGRPDSVEVLANILKENSYSYKLKKAQQNKEEEIDHAPNDKYRQDIIKWAKMYQNTELPDFLRNYIARLYIKHNLESIRAIEAMQQGAVLHSIIRGRDKVLISDVTHMIPLVLKHRVDGDTLVKMINDVDVKGTRDGILNFKAKKNKKKQPETGDDYFQNARPLRDMARSELINTEKTLTPSEL
;
A
#
# COMPACT_ATOMS: atom_id res chain seq x y z
N VAL A 1 -34.86 -7.76 17.73
CA VAL A 1 -33.74 -8.71 17.99
C VAL A 1 -33.72 -9.70 16.84
N CYS A 2 -32.69 -9.70 16.00
CA CYS A 2 -32.57 -10.65 14.89
C CYS A 2 -32.00 -11.95 15.45
N TYR A 3 -32.83 -12.99 15.56
CA TYR A 3 -32.41 -14.31 16.03
C TYR A 3 -31.57 -14.96 14.92
N MET A 4 -30.24 -14.95 15.07
CA MET A 4 -29.30 -15.55 14.12
C MET A 4 -29.05 -17.05 14.39
N GLY A 5 -30.00 -17.73 15.05
CA GLY A 5 -29.97 -19.16 15.31
C GLY A 5 -30.70 -19.98 14.25
N ARG A 6 -30.55 -21.30 14.27
CA ARG A 6 -31.39 -22.20 13.47
C ARG A 6 -32.85 -22.02 13.95
N PRO A 7 -33.84 -21.83 13.05
CA PRO A 7 -35.22 -21.71 13.48
C PRO A 7 -35.70 -23.01 14.12
N ASP A 8 -36.20 -22.93 15.36
CA ASP A 8 -36.66 -24.11 16.11
C ASP A 8 -38.17 -24.38 15.94
N SER A 9 -38.91 -23.48 15.25
CA SER A 9 -40.35 -23.60 15.02
C SER A 9 -40.69 -23.61 13.53
N VAL A 10 -41.65 -24.48 13.18
CA VAL A 10 -42.22 -24.61 11.84
C VAL A 10 -42.90 -23.30 11.41
N GLU A 11 -43.52 -22.58 12.34
CA GLU A 11 -44.20 -21.32 12.06
C GLU A 11 -43.21 -20.21 11.67
N VAL A 12 -42.07 -20.15 12.36
CA VAL A 12 -40.99 -19.20 12.03
C VAL A 12 -40.42 -19.51 10.65
N LEU A 13 -40.19 -20.79 10.33
CA LEU A 13 -39.75 -21.21 8.99
C LEU A 13 -40.78 -20.87 7.90
N ALA A 14 -42.06 -21.14 8.14
CA ALA A 14 -43.13 -20.82 7.20
C ALA A 14 -43.21 -19.31 6.95
N ASN A 15 -43.05 -18.49 7.99
CA ASN A 15 -43.00 -17.04 7.86
C ASN A 15 -41.77 -16.56 7.08
N ILE A 16 -40.57 -17.10 7.36
CA ILE A 16 -39.35 -16.77 6.63
C ILE A 16 -39.48 -17.15 5.13
N LEU A 17 -40.05 -18.32 4.83
CA LEU A 17 -40.27 -18.77 3.45
C LEU A 17 -41.30 -17.88 2.74
N LYS A 18 -42.36 -17.47 3.44
CA LYS A 18 -43.37 -16.54 2.94
C LYS A 18 -42.76 -15.16 2.67
N GLU A 19 -41.96 -14.62 3.58
CA GLU A 19 -41.24 -13.35 3.40
C GLU A 19 -40.23 -13.42 2.25
N ASN A 20 -39.60 -14.57 2.04
CA ASN A 20 -38.67 -14.77 0.94
C ASN A 20 -39.34 -15.00 -0.42
N SER A 21 -40.63 -15.33 -0.44
CA SER A 21 -41.36 -15.59 -1.68
C SER A 21 -41.39 -14.36 -2.60
N TYR A 22 -41.22 -14.59 -3.90
CA TYR A 22 -41.16 -13.52 -4.90
C TYR A 22 -42.43 -12.66 -4.89
N SER A 23 -43.60 -13.28 -4.78
CA SER A 23 -44.91 -12.60 -4.75
C SER A 23 -45.06 -11.69 -3.53
N TYR A 24 -44.55 -12.12 -2.36
CA TYR A 24 -44.57 -11.30 -1.15
C TYR A 24 -43.60 -10.12 -1.27
N LYS A 25 -42.38 -10.34 -1.79
CA LYS A 25 -41.41 -9.26 -2.04
C LYS A 25 -41.93 -8.23 -3.04
N LEU A 26 -42.61 -8.68 -4.10
CA LEU A 26 -43.19 -7.79 -5.10
C LEU A 26 -44.32 -6.93 -4.50
N LYS A 27 -45.22 -7.53 -3.72
CA LYS A 27 -46.29 -6.79 -3.01
C LYS A 27 -45.72 -5.81 -1.99
N LYS A 28 -44.72 -6.23 -1.21
CA LYS A 28 -44.02 -5.36 -0.26
C LYS A 28 -43.27 -4.23 -0.96
N ALA A 29 -42.63 -4.47 -2.10
CA ALA A 29 -41.98 -3.43 -2.89
C ALA A 29 -42.97 -2.43 -3.51
N GLN A 30 -44.21 -2.87 -3.82
CA GLN A 30 -45.29 -2.00 -4.26
C GLN A 30 -45.84 -1.16 -3.11
N GLN A 31 -45.97 -1.73 -1.90
CA GLN A 31 -46.35 -0.99 -0.69
C GLN A 31 -45.26 -0.01 -0.25
N ASN A 32 -43.99 -0.43 -0.28
CA ASN A 32 -42.84 0.41 0.05
C ASN A 32 -42.52 1.46 -1.03
N LYS A 33 -43.20 1.47 -2.18
CA LYS A 33 -43.13 2.60 -3.13
C LYS A 33 -43.93 3.81 -2.63
N GLU A 34 -44.89 3.60 -1.71
CA GLU A 34 -45.66 4.67 -1.07
C GLU A 34 -44.97 5.19 0.21
N GLU A 35 -44.07 4.40 0.80
CA GLU A 35 -43.16 4.88 1.85
C GLU A 35 -41.96 5.57 1.17
N GLU A 36 -41.85 6.90 1.26
CA GLU A 36 -40.63 7.62 0.87
C GLU A 36 -39.44 7.10 1.68
N ILE A 37 -38.73 6.10 1.16
CA ILE A 37 -37.44 5.70 1.70
C ILE A 37 -36.50 6.88 1.44
N ASP A 38 -36.09 7.57 2.50
CA ASP A 38 -35.13 8.68 2.44
C ASP A 38 -33.85 8.21 1.72
N HIS A 39 -33.73 8.55 0.43
CA HIS A 39 -32.59 8.22 -0.42
C HIS A 39 -31.44 9.21 -0.25
N ALA A 40 -31.61 10.29 0.50
CA ALA A 40 -30.58 11.31 0.71
C ALA A 40 -29.22 10.75 1.21
N PRO A 41 -29.14 9.79 2.15
CA PRO A 41 -27.86 9.19 2.53
C PRO A 41 -27.26 8.33 1.41
N ASN A 42 -28.08 7.61 0.65
CA ASN A 42 -27.61 6.77 -0.46
C ASN A 42 -27.10 7.60 -1.64
N ASP A 43 -27.67 8.79 -1.85
CA ASP A 43 -27.24 9.70 -2.89
C ASP A 43 -25.85 10.27 -2.61
N LYS A 44 -25.50 10.52 -1.34
CA LYS A 44 -24.14 10.92 -0.94
C LYS A 44 -23.12 9.85 -1.31
N TYR A 45 -23.36 8.59 -0.94
CA TYR A 45 -22.47 7.48 -1.31
C TYR A 45 -22.36 7.31 -2.83
N ARG A 46 -23.45 7.51 -3.58
CA ARG A 46 -23.42 7.46 -5.04
C ARG A 46 -22.51 8.54 -5.62
N GLN A 47 -22.59 9.76 -5.10
CA GLN A 47 -21.72 10.87 -5.51
C GLN A 47 -20.26 10.58 -5.18
N ASP A 48 -19.96 10.04 -3.99
CA ASP A 48 -18.60 9.67 -3.59
C ASP A 48 -18.01 8.58 -4.48
N ILE A 49 -18.79 7.55 -4.83
CA ILE A 49 -18.36 6.49 -5.75
C ILE A 49 -18.03 7.06 -7.14
N ILE A 50 -18.88 7.96 -7.67
CA ILE A 50 -18.63 8.61 -8.96
C ILE A 50 -17.35 9.46 -8.89
N LYS A 51 -17.13 10.15 -7.77
CA LYS A 51 -15.90 10.94 -7.55
C LYS A 51 -14.67 10.04 -7.53
N TRP A 52 -14.69 8.96 -6.75
CA TRP A 52 -13.58 8.01 -6.67
C TRP A 52 -13.30 7.34 -8.01
N ALA A 53 -14.33 7.00 -8.78
CA ALA A 53 -14.16 6.43 -10.12
C ALA A 53 -13.42 7.37 -11.07
N LYS A 54 -13.72 8.68 -11.02
CA LYS A 54 -12.98 9.69 -11.81
C LYS A 54 -11.53 9.81 -11.38
N MET A 55 -11.26 9.81 -10.07
CA MET A 55 -9.89 9.87 -9.55
C MET A 55 -9.09 8.62 -9.92
N TYR A 56 -9.73 7.45 -9.87
CA TYR A 56 -9.11 6.17 -10.20
C TYR A 56 -8.60 6.10 -11.64
N GLN A 57 -9.30 6.71 -12.59
CA GLN A 57 -8.85 6.76 -14.00
C GLN A 57 -7.53 7.54 -14.19
N ASN A 58 -7.25 8.50 -13.31
CA ASN A 58 -6.08 9.37 -13.42
C ASN A 58 -4.94 8.97 -12.48
N THR A 59 -5.20 8.09 -11.52
CA THR A 59 -4.23 7.73 -10.48
C THR A 59 -3.50 6.46 -10.86
N GLU A 60 -2.21 6.59 -11.16
CA GLU A 60 -1.34 5.44 -11.40
C GLU A 60 -0.46 5.12 -10.20
N LEU A 61 -0.09 3.84 -10.07
CA LEU A 61 0.90 3.41 -9.09
C LEU A 61 2.31 3.78 -9.56
N PRO A 62 3.08 4.58 -8.79
CA PRO A 62 4.47 4.87 -9.09
C PRO A 62 5.35 3.62 -9.26
N ASP A 63 6.34 3.68 -10.16
CA ASP A 63 7.22 2.54 -10.47
C ASP A 63 8.00 2.02 -9.26
N PHE A 64 8.38 2.88 -8.33
CA PHE A 64 9.08 2.44 -7.11
C PHE A 64 8.21 1.52 -6.25
N LEU A 65 6.89 1.76 -6.17
CA LEU A 65 5.95 0.90 -5.46
C LEU A 65 5.72 -0.40 -6.22
N ARG A 66 5.68 -0.35 -7.56
CA ARG A 66 5.60 -1.56 -8.40
C ARG A 66 6.80 -2.47 -8.14
N ASN A 67 8.00 -1.90 -8.09
CA ASN A 67 9.23 -2.62 -7.74
C ASN A 67 9.22 -3.14 -6.30
N TYR A 68 8.65 -2.39 -5.36
CA TYR A 68 8.50 -2.84 -3.97
C TYR A 68 7.59 -4.07 -3.88
N ILE A 69 6.43 -4.06 -4.54
CA ILE A 69 5.51 -5.20 -4.58
C ILE A 69 6.14 -6.40 -5.30
N ALA A 70 6.89 -6.18 -6.38
CA ALA A 70 7.62 -7.23 -7.08
C ALA A 70 8.71 -7.88 -6.19
N ARG A 71 9.39 -7.10 -5.35
CA ARG A 71 10.34 -7.66 -4.36
C ARG A 71 9.63 -8.51 -3.32
N LEU A 72 8.44 -8.10 -2.88
CA LEU A 72 7.61 -8.86 -1.95
C LEU A 72 7.24 -10.23 -2.53
N TYR A 73 6.87 -10.28 -3.82
CA TYR A 73 6.60 -11.52 -4.57
C TYR A 73 7.74 -12.54 -4.43
N ILE A 74 8.94 -12.10 -4.82
CA ILE A 74 10.12 -12.95 -4.92
C ILE A 74 10.61 -13.34 -3.53
N LYS A 75 10.57 -12.41 -2.57
CA LYS A 75 11.07 -12.65 -1.21
C LYS A 75 10.24 -13.69 -0.47
N HIS A 76 8.92 -13.65 -0.62
CA HIS A 76 8.00 -14.52 0.12
C HIS A 76 7.47 -15.68 -0.72
N ASN A 77 7.98 -15.88 -1.95
CA ASN A 77 7.55 -16.92 -2.88
C ASN A 77 6.02 -17.01 -3.02
N LEU A 78 5.38 -15.85 -3.24
CA LEU A 78 3.92 -15.83 -3.41
C LEU A 78 3.52 -16.62 -4.66
N GLU A 79 2.59 -17.56 -4.53
CA GLU A 79 2.20 -18.43 -5.65
C GLU A 79 1.33 -17.69 -6.69
N SER A 80 0.60 -16.66 -6.26
CA SER A 80 -0.43 -16.02 -7.08
C SER A 80 -0.02 -14.61 -7.52
N ILE A 81 0.23 -14.44 -8.81
CA ILE A 81 0.43 -13.11 -9.43
C ILE A 81 -0.83 -12.23 -9.24
N ARG A 82 -2.01 -12.84 -9.23
CA ARG A 82 -3.28 -12.14 -8.96
C ARG A 82 -3.35 -11.52 -7.57
N ALA A 83 -2.63 -12.05 -6.58
CA ALA A 83 -2.51 -11.41 -5.28
C ALA A 83 -1.76 -10.07 -5.39
N ILE A 84 -0.75 -9.98 -6.24
CA ILE A 84 -0.01 -8.72 -6.45
C ILE A 84 -0.82 -7.71 -7.21
N GLU A 85 -1.54 -8.15 -8.24
CA GLU A 85 -2.48 -7.28 -8.95
C GLU A 85 -3.53 -6.72 -7.99
N ALA A 86 -4.08 -7.56 -7.11
CA ALA A 86 -5.03 -7.13 -6.09
C ALA A 86 -4.41 -6.16 -5.07
N MET A 87 -3.15 -6.34 -4.67
CA MET A 87 -2.44 -5.36 -3.83
C MET A 87 -2.23 -4.03 -4.54
N GLN A 88 -1.83 -4.04 -5.81
CA GLN A 88 -1.66 -2.83 -6.62
C GLN A 88 -2.99 -2.07 -6.72
N GLN A 89 -4.06 -2.76 -7.11
CA GLN A 89 -5.37 -2.13 -7.26
C GLN A 89 -5.95 -1.66 -5.92
N GLY A 90 -5.77 -2.47 -4.87
CA GLY A 90 -6.17 -2.11 -3.52
C GLY A 90 -5.42 -0.88 -2.99
N ALA A 91 -4.12 -0.74 -3.27
CA ALA A 91 -3.32 0.39 -2.80
C ALA A 91 -3.74 1.69 -3.50
N VAL A 92 -3.99 1.65 -4.81
CA VAL A 92 -4.54 2.79 -5.56
C VAL A 92 -5.91 3.17 -4.99
N LEU A 93 -6.82 2.21 -4.83
CA LEU A 93 -8.15 2.47 -4.29
C LEU A 93 -8.12 3.02 -2.85
N HIS A 94 -7.26 2.48 -1.99
CA HIS A 94 -7.10 2.94 -0.61
C HIS A 94 -6.59 4.38 -0.53
N SER A 95 -5.73 4.81 -1.45
CA SER A 95 -5.30 6.21 -1.55
C SER A 95 -6.46 7.14 -1.93
N ILE A 96 -7.29 6.72 -2.89
CA ILE A 96 -8.43 7.50 -3.42
C ILE A 96 -9.55 7.62 -2.39
N ILE A 97 -9.89 6.54 -1.69
CA ILE A 97 -10.88 6.56 -0.60
C ILE A 97 -10.45 7.53 0.50
N ARG A 98 -9.14 7.65 0.75
CA ARG A 98 -8.57 8.64 1.69
C ARG A 98 -8.40 10.05 1.09
N GLY A 99 -8.86 10.27 -0.14
CA GLY A 99 -8.80 11.57 -0.80
C GLY A 99 -7.39 12.02 -1.20
N ARG A 100 -6.44 11.09 -1.36
CA ARG A 100 -5.08 11.38 -1.82
C ARG A 100 -4.91 10.98 -3.28
N ASP A 101 -4.26 11.86 -4.06
CA ASP A 101 -3.91 11.60 -5.46
C ASP A 101 -2.61 10.82 -5.64
N LYS A 102 -1.87 10.59 -4.54
CA LYS A 102 -0.59 9.88 -4.55
C LYS A 102 -0.64 8.67 -3.62
N VAL A 103 -0.27 7.53 -4.18
CA VAL A 103 -0.16 6.27 -3.43
C VAL A 103 1.11 6.28 -2.58
N LEU A 104 0.97 5.93 -1.30
CA LEU A 104 2.09 5.80 -0.37
C LEU A 104 2.38 4.32 -0.07
N ILE A 105 3.56 4.05 0.49
CA ILE A 105 3.94 2.71 0.94
C ILE A 105 2.97 2.19 2.00
N SER A 106 2.50 3.08 2.89
CA SER A 106 1.50 2.74 3.91
C SER A 106 0.23 2.16 3.31
N ASP A 107 -0.14 2.54 2.08
CA ASP A 107 -1.32 1.99 1.40
C ASP A 107 -1.08 0.53 0.99
N VAL A 108 0.11 0.23 0.49
CA VAL A 108 0.53 -1.14 0.19
C VAL A 108 0.58 -1.98 1.46
N THR A 109 1.16 -1.46 2.55
CA THR A 109 1.27 -2.22 3.82
C THR A 109 -0.09 -2.56 4.40
N HIS A 110 -1.08 -1.66 4.31
CA HIS A 110 -2.46 -1.93 4.72
C HIS A 110 -3.12 -3.02 3.86
N MET A 111 -2.77 -3.13 2.58
CA MET A 111 -3.39 -4.11 1.68
C MET A 111 -2.83 -5.53 1.84
N ILE A 112 -1.59 -5.68 2.31
CA ILE A 112 -0.94 -7.00 2.50
C ILE A 112 -1.83 -8.00 3.25
N PRO A 113 -2.30 -7.71 4.49
CA PRO A 113 -3.14 -8.65 5.23
C PRO A 113 -4.48 -8.88 4.55
N LEU A 114 -5.07 -7.85 3.92
CA LEU A 114 -6.39 -7.97 3.28
C LEU A 114 -6.35 -8.91 2.07
N VAL A 115 -5.26 -8.87 1.30
CA VAL A 115 -5.13 -9.66 0.07
C VAL A 115 -4.63 -11.08 0.34
N LEU A 116 -3.75 -11.25 1.33
CA LEU A 116 -3.07 -12.52 1.57
C LEU A 116 -3.73 -13.40 2.64
N LYS A 117 -4.66 -12.89 3.45
CA LYS A 117 -5.30 -13.62 4.56
C LYS A 117 -5.79 -15.03 4.20
N HIS A 118 -6.28 -15.23 2.98
CA HIS A 118 -6.85 -16.50 2.52
C HIS A 118 -5.98 -17.23 1.49
N ARG A 119 -4.80 -16.71 1.18
CA ARG A 119 -3.94 -17.19 0.07
C ARG A 119 -2.56 -17.64 0.53
N VAL A 120 -2.23 -17.35 1.78
CA VAL A 120 -0.90 -17.54 2.34
C VAL A 120 -1.08 -18.04 3.76
N ASP A 121 -0.22 -18.96 4.20
CA ASP A 121 -0.25 -19.49 5.56
C ASP A 121 -0.08 -18.36 6.60
N GLY A 122 -0.69 -18.54 7.78
CA GLY A 122 -0.63 -17.54 8.84
C GLY A 122 0.81 -17.17 9.23
N ASP A 123 1.71 -18.15 9.25
CA ASP A 123 3.11 -17.95 9.61
C ASP A 123 3.89 -17.11 8.59
N THR A 124 3.65 -17.33 7.30
CA THR A 124 4.29 -16.56 6.22
C THR A 124 3.71 -15.15 6.13
N LEU A 125 2.42 -14.99 6.45
CA LEU A 125 1.78 -13.68 6.58
C LEU A 125 2.37 -12.86 7.74
N VAL A 126 2.53 -13.45 8.93
CA VAL A 126 3.11 -12.78 10.10
C VAL A 126 4.55 -12.36 9.81
N LYS A 127 5.36 -13.23 9.18
CA LYS A 127 6.72 -12.88 8.74
C LYS A 127 6.72 -11.69 7.78
N MET A 128 5.79 -11.65 6.84
CA MET A 128 5.67 -10.56 5.87
C MET A 128 5.28 -9.23 6.55
N ILE A 129 4.30 -9.25 7.46
CA ILE A 129 3.88 -8.05 8.20
C ILE A 129 5.05 -7.50 9.03
N ASN A 130 5.74 -8.37 9.78
CA ASN A 130 6.90 -7.97 10.59
C ASN A 130 8.04 -7.41 9.74
N ASP A 131 8.32 -8.03 8.59
CA ASP A 131 9.35 -7.56 7.66
C ASP A 131 9.05 -6.15 7.11
N VAL A 132 7.77 -5.86 6.90
CA VAL A 132 7.30 -4.59 6.34
C VAL A 132 7.31 -3.49 7.41
N ASP A 133 6.87 -3.79 8.63
CA ASP A 133 6.88 -2.84 9.75
C ASP A 133 8.31 -2.50 10.21
N VAL A 134 9.20 -3.49 10.28
CA VAL A 134 10.58 -3.29 10.75
C VAL A 134 11.43 -2.55 9.71
N LYS A 135 11.20 -2.76 8.40
CA LYS A 135 11.98 -2.10 7.34
C LYS A 135 11.53 -0.69 6.98
N GLY A 136 10.32 -0.28 7.37
CA GLY A 136 9.82 1.08 7.13
C GLY A 136 10.70 2.20 7.72
N THR A 137 11.59 1.88 8.67
CA THR A 137 12.39 2.88 9.41
C THR A 137 13.91 2.77 9.17
N ARG A 138 14.46 1.61 8.76
CA ARG A 138 15.92 1.38 8.72
C ARG A 138 16.51 1.08 7.35
N ASP A 139 15.74 0.54 6.41
CA ASP A 139 16.22 0.22 5.07
C ASP A 139 15.53 1.14 4.07
N GLY A 140 16.15 2.29 3.81
CA GLY A 140 15.72 3.18 2.72
C GLY A 140 15.52 2.38 1.43
N ILE A 141 14.40 2.65 0.76
CA ILE A 141 13.91 2.08 -0.51
C ILE A 141 14.97 2.06 -1.64
N LEU A 142 16.12 2.70 -1.42
CA LEU A 142 17.22 2.91 -2.34
C LEU A 142 18.48 2.10 -2.01
N ASN A 143 18.41 1.07 -1.16
CA ASN A 143 19.58 0.20 -0.95
C ASN A 143 19.80 -0.73 -2.16
N PHE A 144 20.19 -0.13 -3.28
CA PHE A 144 20.77 -0.80 -4.43
C PHE A 144 22.12 -1.34 -4.00
N LYS A 145 22.13 -2.56 -3.46
CA LYS A 145 23.36 -3.34 -3.37
C LYS A 145 23.81 -3.62 -4.80
N ALA A 146 24.57 -2.68 -5.36
CA ALA A 146 25.17 -2.78 -6.67
C ALA A 146 25.99 -4.06 -6.70
N LYS A 147 25.48 -5.08 -7.40
CA LYS A 147 26.30 -6.19 -7.86
C LYS A 147 27.37 -5.56 -8.77
N LYS A 148 28.59 -5.42 -8.25
CA LYS A 148 29.78 -5.07 -9.04
C LYS A 148 29.96 -6.12 -10.14
N ASN A 149 29.35 -5.89 -11.31
CA ASN A 149 29.80 -6.50 -12.54
C ASN A 149 31.04 -5.72 -13.00
N LYS A 150 32.22 -6.33 -12.80
CA LYS A 150 33.44 -5.92 -13.48
C LYS A 150 33.22 -6.04 -14.98
N LYS A 151 33.29 -4.93 -15.73
CA LYS A 151 33.93 -4.87 -17.05
C LYS A 151 34.13 -3.43 -17.54
N LYS A 152 35.43 -3.11 -17.68
CA LYS A 152 36.15 -2.22 -18.62
C LYS A 152 35.49 -0.90 -19.08
N GLN A 153 36.19 0.18 -18.69
CA GLN A 153 36.30 1.56 -19.23
C GLN A 153 36.06 1.74 -20.74
N PRO A 154 35.67 2.98 -21.18
CA PRO A 154 36.66 4.05 -21.40
C PRO A 154 36.26 5.47 -20.92
N GLU A 155 37.26 6.16 -20.35
CA GLU A 155 37.70 7.56 -20.56
C GLU A 155 36.66 8.61 -20.98
N THR A 156 36.25 9.50 -20.05
CA THR A 156 36.29 10.97 -20.26
C THR A 156 36.03 11.72 -18.95
N GLY A 157 37.06 12.46 -18.49
CA GLY A 157 36.98 13.70 -17.69
C GLY A 157 36.26 13.67 -16.34
N ASP A 158 37.00 13.35 -15.25
CA ASP A 158 36.72 13.88 -13.90
C ASP A 158 37.92 13.60 -12.97
N ASP A 159 39.07 14.21 -13.26
CA ASP A 159 40.27 14.16 -12.41
C ASP A 159 40.20 15.09 -11.17
N TYR A 160 39.03 15.65 -10.86
CA TYR A 160 38.89 16.61 -9.78
C TYR A 160 38.83 15.97 -8.38
N PHE A 161 38.57 14.65 -8.27
CA PHE A 161 38.36 13.97 -6.98
C PHE A 161 39.34 12.84 -6.65
N GLN A 162 40.42 12.67 -7.42
CA GLN A 162 41.37 11.55 -7.22
C GLN A 162 42.16 11.64 -5.88
N ASN A 163 42.27 12.83 -5.28
CA ASN A 163 43.08 13.05 -4.08
C ASN A 163 42.27 13.33 -2.80
N ALA A 164 40.95 13.15 -2.80
CA ALA A 164 40.14 13.34 -1.60
C ALA A 164 40.31 12.14 -0.65
N ARG A 165 41.19 12.27 0.35
CA ARG A 165 41.28 11.31 1.46
C ARG A 165 40.13 11.55 2.45
N PRO A 166 39.48 10.50 2.96
CA PRO A 166 38.44 10.67 3.98
C PRO A 166 39.03 11.31 5.24
N LEU A 167 38.32 12.28 5.84
CA LEU A 167 38.76 13.06 7.00
C LEU A 167 39.20 12.20 8.21
N ARG A 168 38.72 10.95 8.29
CA ARG A 168 39.10 10.00 9.34
C ARG A 168 40.55 9.52 9.23
N ASP A 169 41.15 9.58 8.05
CA ASP A 169 42.51 9.09 7.78
C ASP A 169 43.55 10.22 7.80
N MET A 170 43.14 11.46 8.06
CA MET A 170 44.07 12.60 8.19
C MET A 170 44.67 12.67 9.58
N ALA A 171 45.98 12.92 9.67
CA ALA A 171 46.66 13.11 10.94
C ALA A 171 46.17 14.40 11.62
N ARG A 172 46.04 14.39 12.96
CA ARG A 172 45.50 15.53 13.72
C ARG A 172 46.26 16.84 13.47
N SER A 173 47.57 16.76 13.18
CA SER A 173 48.41 17.91 12.80
C SER A 173 48.03 18.53 11.46
N GLU A 174 47.54 17.73 10.51
CA GLU A 174 47.10 18.21 9.19
C GLU A 174 45.75 18.92 9.29
N LEU A 175 44.83 18.42 10.14
CA LEU A 175 43.56 19.11 10.42
C LEU A 175 43.78 20.53 11.00
N ILE A 176 44.74 20.67 11.93
CA ILE A 176 45.05 21.96 12.57
C ILE A 176 45.55 22.98 11.54
N ASN A 177 46.32 22.54 10.54
CA ASN A 177 46.81 23.42 9.49
C ASN A 177 45.70 23.87 8.54
N THR A 178 44.73 23.00 8.25
CA THR A 178 43.55 23.36 7.43
C THR A 178 42.62 24.34 8.15
N GLU A 179 42.54 24.28 9.48
CA GLU A 179 41.73 25.20 10.28
C GLU A 179 42.35 26.61 10.31
N LYS A 180 43.68 26.73 10.48
CA LYS A 180 44.40 28.01 10.41
C LYS A 180 44.30 28.72 9.07
N THR A 181 44.17 27.98 7.96
CA THR A 181 43.99 28.58 6.64
C THR A 181 42.58 29.11 6.39
N LEU A 182 41.59 28.63 7.15
CA LEU A 182 40.18 29.03 7.00
C LEU A 182 39.81 30.22 7.88
N THR A 183 40.63 30.58 8.86
CA THR A 183 40.43 31.75 9.73
C THR A 183 41.67 32.65 9.76
N PRO A 184 41.92 33.48 8.71
CA PRO A 184 43.01 34.45 8.75
C PRO A 184 42.54 35.69 9.51
N SER A 185 42.47 35.61 10.83
CA SER A 185 42.24 36.77 11.71
C SER A 185 42.72 36.43 13.12
N GLU A 186 43.99 36.73 13.40
CA GLU A 186 44.48 37.24 14.68
C GLU A 186 45.98 37.53 14.53
N LEU A 187 46.28 38.71 13.98
CA LEU A 187 47.28 39.69 14.41
C LEU A 187 47.13 40.97 13.59
#